data_AF-A0A8T0UHK4-F1
#
_entry.id   AF-A0A8T0UHK4-F1
#
_cell.length_a   1.000
_cell.length_b   1.000
_cell.length_c   1.000
_cell.angle_alpha   90.00
_cell.angle_beta   90.00
_cell.angle_gamma   90.00
#
_symmetry.space_group_name_H-M   'P 1'
#
loop_
_entity.id
_entity.type
_entity.pdbx_description
1 polymer ?
#
loop_
_entity_poly.entity_id
_entity_poly.type
_entity_poly.pdbx_seq_one_letter_code
_entity_poly.pdbx_strand_id
1 'polypeptide(L)'
;MPNYFGNATTYTSADATTEEVRRKLLADVAAMVREAITAIDYDEYVQEISDWVEEHKEEIFVESPLLGLGAPTLSQTVFASFPLDTDFGFGQAALAMPVFRYTRLSSGFMAISARPSGGDGSWFVSACMWPRLATALESDEQHIFKPLTADFLGLV
;
A
#
# COMPACT_ATOMS: atom_id res chain seq x y z
N MET A 1 9.54 19.82 3.13
CA MET A 1 10.90 19.26 3.17
C MET A 1 11.09 18.29 2.00
N PRO A 2 11.43 18.75 0.79
CA PRO A 2 11.51 17.87 -0.39
C PRO A 2 12.65 16.83 -0.33
N ASN A 3 13.64 17.04 0.54
CA ASN A 3 14.85 16.20 0.63
C ASN A 3 15.02 15.51 2.00
N TYR A 4 13.97 15.43 2.81
CA TYR A 4 14.02 14.64 4.04
C TYR A 4 14.00 13.15 3.67
N PHE A 5 14.97 12.40 4.19
CA PHE A 5 15.19 10.99 3.84
C PHE A 5 14.79 10.02 4.96
N GLY A 6 14.29 10.54 6.09
CA GLY A 6 13.72 9.72 7.16
C GLY A 6 12.27 9.34 6.88
N ASN A 7 11.69 8.54 7.78
CA ASN A 7 10.28 8.17 7.70
C ASN A 7 9.41 9.37 8.07
N ALA A 8 8.60 9.84 7.12
CA ALA A 8 7.58 10.88 7.31
C ALA A 8 6.23 10.35 6.81
N THR A 9 5.77 9.27 7.44
CA THR A 9 4.58 8.52 7.04
C THR A 9 3.80 8.10 8.28
N THR A 10 2.48 8.15 8.20
CA THR A 10 1.57 7.62 9.22
C THR A 10 0.55 6.71 8.57
N TYR A 11 -0.16 5.93 9.39
CA TYR A 11 -1.27 5.11 8.91
C TYR A 11 -2.60 5.82 9.14
N THR A 12 -3.56 5.56 8.26
CA THR A 12 -4.96 5.87 8.50
C THR A 12 -5.76 4.59 8.29
N SER A 13 -6.83 4.44 9.04
CA SER A 13 -7.73 3.30 8.96
C SER A 13 -9.16 3.76 9.11
N ALA A 14 -10.05 3.14 8.35
CA ALA A 14 -11.48 3.25 8.52
C ALA A 14 -12.10 1.86 8.34
N ASP A 15 -13.15 1.60 9.11
CA ASP A 15 -13.88 0.34 9.06
C ASP A 15 -15.11 0.48 8.17
N ALA A 16 -15.40 -0.58 7.40
CA ALA A 16 -16.63 -0.72 6.65
C ALA A 16 -17.06 -2.19 6.65
N THR A 17 -18.36 -2.43 6.65
CA THR A 17 -18.86 -3.81 6.54
C THR A 17 -18.68 -4.34 5.12
N THR A 18 -18.50 -5.65 4.98
CA THR A 18 -18.40 -6.28 3.65
C THR A 18 -19.66 -6.06 2.81
N GLU A 19 -20.84 -6.00 3.43
CA GLU A 19 -22.11 -5.71 2.79
C GLU A 19 -22.17 -4.28 2.24
N GLU A 20 -21.67 -3.31 3.00
CA GLU A 20 -21.60 -1.91 2.58
C GLU A 20 -20.67 -1.74 1.38
N VAL A 21 -19.44 -2.28 1.46
CA VAL A 21 -18.46 -2.21 0.37
C VAL A 21 -19.01 -2.87 -0.90
N ARG A 22 -19.67 -4.03 -0.78
CA ARG A 22 -20.21 -4.76 -1.94
C ARG A 22 -21.39 -4.09 -2.63
N ARG A 23 -22.16 -3.24 -1.95
CA ARG A 23 -23.34 -2.57 -2.51
C ARG A 23 -23.00 -1.25 -3.21
N LYS A 24 -21.86 -0.64 -2.86
CA LYS A 24 -21.42 0.65 -3.37
C LYS A 24 -20.77 0.52 -4.74
N LEU A 25 -20.83 1.59 -5.53
CA LEU A 25 -20.03 1.67 -6.75
C LEU A 25 -18.56 1.84 -6.37
N LEU A 26 -17.66 1.46 -7.27
CA LEU A 26 -16.22 1.62 -7.05
C LEU A 26 -15.83 3.07 -6.72
N ALA A 27 -16.48 4.04 -7.38
CA ALA A 27 -16.27 5.47 -7.11
C ALA A 27 -16.67 5.85 -5.68
N ASP A 28 -17.74 5.28 -5.14
CA ASP A 28 -18.19 5.54 -3.78
C ASP A 28 -17.25 4.90 -2.75
N VAL A 29 -16.74 3.69 -3.03
CA VAL A 29 -15.71 3.05 -2.20
C VAL A 29 -14.42 3.88 -2.21
N ALA A 30 -14.00 4.39 -3.38
CA ALA A 30 -12.85 5.29 -3.48
C ALA A 30 -13.07 6.60 -2.71
N ALA A 31 -14.30 7.14 -2.72
CA ALA A 31 -14.65 8.31 -1.94
C ALA A 31 -14.56 8.06 -0.42
N MET A 32 -14.98 6.88 0.06
CA MET A 32 -14.81 6.49 1.47
C MET A 32 -13.34 6.45 1.89
N VAL A 33 -12.48 5.88 1.04
CA VAL A 33 -11.02 5.85 1.29
C VAL A 33 -10.44 7.27 1.31
N ARG A 34 -10.85 8.11 0.36
CA ARG A 34 -10.43 9.52 0.32
C ARG A 34 -10.87 10.25 1.58
N GLU A 35 -12.12 10.08 2.01
CA GLU A 35 -12.65 10.71 3.22
C GLU A 35 -11.84 10.31 4.45
N ALA A 36 -11.57 9.01 4.64
CA ALA A 36 -10.75 8.51 5.74
C ALA A 36 -9.33 9.10 5.77
N ILE A 37 -8.73 9.33 4.61
CA ILE A 37 -7.41 9.99 4.50
C ILE A 37 -7.54 11.49 4.81
N THR A 38 -8.51 12.18 4.22
CA THR A 38 -8.59 13.66 4.30
C THR A 38 -9.25 14.20 5.57
N ALA A 39 -9.90 13.35 6.36
CA ALA A 39 -10.55 13.76 7.61
C ALA A 39 -9.58 13.94 8.78
N ILE A 40 -8.33 13.46 8.66
CA ILE A 40 -7.32 13.55 9.71
C ILE A 40 -6.66 14.93 9.69
N ASP A 41 -6.59 15.56 10.86
CA ASP A 41 -5.65 16.66 11.10
C ASP A 41 -4.24 16.07 11.28
N TYR A 42 -3.47 16.06 10.19
CA TYR A 42 -2.14 15.47 10.20
C TYR A 42 -1.14 16.25 11.03
N ASP A 43 -1.33 17.56 11.22
CA ASP A 43 -0.43 18.36 12.04
C ASP A 43 -0.59 17.96 13.51
N GLU A 44 -1.83 17.84 13.98
CA GLU A 44 -2.13 17.35 15.34
C GLU A 44 -1.72 15.88 15.52
N TYR A 45 -2.08 15.02 14.58
CA TYR A 45 -1.83 13.58 14.69
C TYR A 45 -0.34 13.23 14.68
N VAL A 46 0.46 13.85 13.82
CA VAL A 46 1.91 13.64 13.79
C VAL A 46 2.57 14.16 15.07
N GLN A 47 2.09 15.29 15.61
CA GLN A 47 2.57 15.82 16.87
C GLN A 47 2.27 14.86 18.03
N GLU A 48 1.06 14.31 18.10
CA GLU A 48 0.66 13.34 19.14
C GLU A 48 1.54 12.07 19.11
N ILE A 49 1.78 11.51 17.91
CA ILE A 49 2.68 10.37 17.76
C ILE A 49 4.10 10.73 18.22
N SER A 50 4.59 11.90 17.84
CA SER A 50 5.93 12.36 18.23
C SER A 50 6.05 12.49 19.75
N ASP A 51 5.07 13.13 20.39
CA ASP A 51 5.05 13.32 21.83
C ASP A 51 4.98 11.97 22.56
N TRP A 52 4.13 11.05 22.08
CA TRP A 52 4.03 9.70 22.64
C TRP A 52 5.35 8.94 22.54
N VAL A 53 6.00 8.93 21.37
CA VAL A 53 7.28 8.24 21.16
C VAL A 53 8.39 8.85 22.02
N GLU A 54 8.39 10.17 22.21
CA GLU A 54 9.37 10.85 23.06
C GLU A 54 9.17 10.54 24.56
N GLU A 55 7.93 10.33 25.01
CA GLU A 55 7.63 9.90 26.38
C GLU A 55 7.93 8.41 26.59
N HIS A 56 7.75 7.57 25.56
CA HIS A 56 7.82 6.11 25.65
C HIS A 56 9.02 5.51 24.87
N LYS A 57 10.21 6.11 25.00
CA LYS A 57 11.42 5.75 24.21
C LYS A 57 11.89 4.30 24.32
N GLU A 58 11.54 3.61 25.39
CA GLU A 58 11.90 2.20 25.61
C GLU A 58 10.86 1.23 25.03
N GLU A 59 9.74 1.75 24.53
CA GLU A 59 8.64 0.96 23.98
C GLU A 59 8.67 0.94 22.44
N ILE A 60 7.96 -0.04 21.87
CA ILE A 60 7.82 -0.18 20.43
C ILE A 60 6.45 0.35 20.04
N PHE A 61 6.43 1.41 19.24
CA PHE A 61 5.22 1.88 18.60
C PHE A 61 4.86 0.98 17.41
N VAL A 62 3.63 0.47 17.38
CA VAL A 62 3.05 -0.23 16.23
C VAL A 62 1.61 0.20 16.05
N GLU A 63 1.26 0.53 14.81
CA GLU A 63 -0.09 0.92 14.44
C GLU A 63 -1.08 -0.23 14.62
N SER A 64 -2.19 0.04 15.28
CA SER A 64 -3.22 -0.97 15.62
C SER A 64 -3.70 -1.80 14.41
N PRO A 65 -3.94 -1.23 13.21
CA PRO A 65 -4.36 -2.01 12.04
C PRO A 65 -3.36 -3.10 11.62
N LEU A 66 -2.07 -2.93 11.94
CA LEU A 66 -1.03 -3.91 11.63
C LEU A 66 -1.01 -5.09 12.59
N LEU A 67 -1.61 -4.97 13.77
CA LEU A 67 -1.59 -6.03 14.78
C LEU A 67 -2.55 -7.18 14.47
N GLY A 68 -3.57 -6.95 13.62
CA GLY A 68 -4.52 -8.00 13.23
C GLY A 68 -5.43 -8.48 14.36
N LEU A 69 -5.63 -7.64 15.39
CA LEU A 69 -6.43 -7.96 16.58
C LEU A 69 -7.93 -7.68 16.42
N GLY A 70 -8.35 -7.14 15.27
CA GLY A 70 -9.72 -6.70 15.00
C GLY A 70 -10.35 -7.36 13.78
N ALA A 71 -11.11 -6.58 13.02
CA ALA A 71 -11.67 -7.03 11.74
C ALA A 71 -10.56 -7.39 10.74
N PRO A 72 -10.85 -8.20 9.70
CA PRO A 72 -9.89 -8.46 8.63
C PRO A 72 -9.42 -7.16 7.98
N THR A 73 -8.14 -6.83 8.16
CA THR A 73 -7.53 -5.60 7.63
C THR A 73 -6.72 -5.88 6.38
N LEU A 74 -6.88 -5.02 5.38
CA LEU A 74 -6.00 -4.91 4.23
C LEU A 74 -5.28 -3.56 4.27
N SER A 75 -3.98 -3.58 4.55
CA SER A 75 -3.14 -2.39 4.57
C SER A 75 -2.60 -2.13 3.17
N GLN A 76 -2.67 -0.88 2.72
CA GLN A 76 -2.15 -0.46 1.42
C GLN A 76 -1.08 0.61 1.59
N THR A 77 -0.02 0.51 0.79
CA THR A 77 0.95 1.59 0.61
C THR A 77 1.16 1.86 -0.88
N VAL A 78 1.34 3.13 -1.24
CA VAL A 78 1.44 3.57 -2.63
C VAL A 78 2.77 4.28 -2.83
N PHE A 79 3.67 3.64 -3.58
CA PHE A 79 4.97 4.17 -3.99
C PHE A 79 4.90 4.85 -5.37
N ALA A 80 3.72 5.07 -5.93
CA ALA A 80 3.56 5.65 -7.27
C ALA A 80 4.08 7.10 -7.38
N SER A 81 4.10 7.85 -6.27
CA SER A 81 4.67 9.20 -6.20
C SER A 81 6.14 9.22 -5.83
N PHE A 82 6.77 8.07 -5.60
CA PHE A 82 8.19 7.99 -5.26
C PHE A 82 9.01 8.11 -6.56
N PRO A 83 9.83 9.17 -6.73
CA PRO A 83 10.63 9.35 -7.93
C PRO A 83 11.75 8.32 -7.95
N LEU A 84 11.55 7.24 -8.69
CA LEU A 84 12.56 6.20 -8.91
C LEU A 84 13.39 6.58 -10.13
N ASP A 85 14.56 7.18 -9.90
CA ASP A 85 15.61 7.17 -10.92
C ASP A 85 16.30 5.81 -10.88
N THR A 86 16.13 5.06 -11.96
CA THR A 86 16.67 3.70 -12.08
C THR A 86 17.79 3.59 -13.10
N ASP A 87 18.12 4.68 -13.79
CA ASP A 87 19.18 4.69 -14.80
C ASP A 87 20.52 5.08 -14.17
N PHE A 88 21.31 4.06 -13.85
CA PHE A 88 22.67 4.21 -13.35
C PHE A 88 23.72 4.12 -14.48
N GLY A 89 23.34 4.44 -15.72
CA GLY A 89 24.18 4.32 -16.92
C GLY A 89 23.91 3.07 -17.76
N PHE A 90 22.84 2.33 -17.46
CA PHE A 90 22.43 1.10 -18.14
C PHE A 90 21.04 1.20 -18.79
N GLY A 91 20.45 2.40 -18.77
CA GLY A 91 19.06 2.62 -19.12
C GLY A 91 18.13 2.41 -17.93
N GLN A 92 16.85 2.75 -18.13
CA GLN A 92 15.81 2.63 -17.11
C GLN A 92 15.49 1.15 -16.83
N ALA A 93 15.23 0.82 -15.57
CA ALA A 93 14.84 -0.52 -15.18
C ALA A 93 13.48 -0.90 -15.77
N ALA A 94 13.35 -2.11 -16.30
CA ALA A 94 12.05 -2.62 -16.75
C ALA A 94 11.05 -2.80 -15.58
N LEU A 95 11.57 -3.06 -14.38
CA LEU A 95 10.81 -3.27 -13.17
C LEU A 95 11.55 -2.70 -11.95
N ALA A 96 10.85 -1.88 -11.17
CA ALA A 96 11.25 -1.52 -9.81
C ALA A 96 10.01 -1.58 -8.92
N MET A 97 10.08 -2.37 -7.85
CA MET A 97 8.99 -2.51 -6.89
C MET A 97 9.56 -2.84 -5.51
N PRO A 98 8.87 -2.43 -4.43
CA PRO A 98 9.22 -2.84 -3.09
C PRO A 98 8.97 -4.35 -2.92
N VAL A 99 9.89 -5.01 -2.20
CA VAL A 99 9.79 -6.42 -1.86
C VAL A 99 9.60 -6.53 -0.36
N PHE A 100 8.50 -7.16 0.04
CA PHE A 100 8.19 -7.41 1.44
C PHE A 100 8.36 -8.89 1.74
N ARG A 101 9.03 -9.20 2.85
CA ARG A 101 9.14 -10.57 3.35
C ARG A 101 8.48 -10.65 4.72
N TYR A 102 7.27 -11.17 4.75
CA TYR A 102 6.57 -11.47 5.99
C TYR A 102 6.71 -12.97 6.31
N THR A 103 7.15 -13.30 7.52
CA THR A 103 7.20 -14.69 8.00
C THR A 103 5.82 -15.16 8.48
N ARG A 104 4.98 -14.23 8.96
CA ARG A 104 3.59 -14.43 9.38
C ARG A 104 2.79 -13.17 9.07
N LEU A 105 1.55 -13.32 8.63
CA LEU A 105 0.64 -12.22 8.32
C LEU A 105 -0.36 -12.03 9.46
N SER A 106 -0.37 -10.84 10.05
CA SER A 106 -1.41 -10.35 10.96
C SER A 106 -2.51 -9.57 10.21
N SER A 107 -2.15 -8.91 9.11
CA SER A 107 -3.04 -8.25 8.16
C SER A 107 -2.65 -8.59 6.73
N GLY A 108 -3.58 -8.42 5.79
CA GLY A 108 -3.23 -8.43 4.37
C GLY A 108 -2.45 -7.15 4.04
N PHE A 109 -1.48 -7.24 3.16
CA PHE A 109 -0.67 -6.10 2.77
C PHE A 109 -0.56 -5.99 1.24
N MET A 110 -0.70 -4.79 0.71
CA MET A 110 -0.51 -4.47 -0.70
C MET A 110 0.36 -3.23 -0.86
N ALA A 111 1.38 -3.35 -1.70
CA ALA A 111 2.18 -2.24 -2.17
C ALA A 111 1.96 -1.99 -3.65
N ILE A 112 1.71 -0.74 -3.99
CA ILE A 112 1.48 -0.29 -5.36
C ILE A 112 2.71 0.51 -5.80
N SER A 113 3.20 0.27 -7.01
CA SER A 113 4.31 1.02 -7.60
C SER A 113 4.00 1.35 -9.04
N ALA A 114 4.38 2.55 -9.48
CA ALA A 114 4.29 2.91 -10.88
C ALA A 114 5.41 2.20 -11.67
N ARG A 115 5.14 1.88 -12.93
CA ARG A 115 6.18 1.40 -13.84
C ARG A 115 7.32 2.43 -13.94
N PRO A 116 8.61 2.01 -13.83
CA PRO A 116 9.73 2.94 -14.03
C PRO A 116 9.64 3.61 -15.40
N SER A 117 10.17 4.83 -15.52
CA SER A 117 10.17 5.63 -16.76
C SER A 117 8.81 6.08 -17.31
N GLY A 118 7.73 5.99 -16.51
CA GLY A 118 6.47 6.66 -16.83
C GLY A 118 5.79 6.18 -18.12
N GLY A 119 5.85 4.87 -18.39
CA GLY A 119 5.37 4.24 -19.62
C GLY A 119 3.86 4.38 -19.89
N ASP A 120 3.14 3.27 -20.00
CA ASP A 120 1.69 3.24 -20.32
C ASP A 120 0.76 3.64 -19.17
N GLY A 121 1.31 4.14 -18.05
CA GLY A 121 0.54 4.41 -16.83
C GLY A 121 0.16 3.15 -16.03
N SER A 122 0.72 1.98 -16.37
CA SER A 122 0.50 0.75 -15.61
C SER A 122 1.07 0.82 -14.19
N TRP A 123 0.40 0.12 -13.28
CA TRP A 123 0.84 -0.08 -11.90
C TRP A 123 1.20 -1.53 -11.66
N PHE A 124 2.25 -1.72 -10.87
CA PHE A 124 2.63 -3.00 -10.30
C PHE A 124 2.07 -3.11 -8.89
N VAL A 125 1.56 -4.29 -8.57
CA VAL A 125 1.01 -4.59 -7.25
C VAL A 125 1.75 -5.79 -6.68
N SER A 126 2.43 -5.55 -5.57
CA SER A 126 3.07 -6.58 -4.76
C SER A 126 2.22 -6.80 -3.53
N ALA A 127 1.78 -8.04 -3.30
CA ALA A 127 0.83 -8.33 -2.24
C ALA A 127 1.28 -9.52 -1.39
N CYS A 128 1.11 -9.37 -0.08
CA CYS A 128 1.33 -10.43 0.89
C CYS A 128 0.01 -10.67 1.62
N MET A 129 -0.62 -11.81 1.31
CA MET A 129 -1.95 -12.16 1.80
C MET A 129 -2.10 -13.66 2.01
N TRP A 130 -3.17 -14.07 2.69
CA TRP A 130 -3.49 -15.48 2.86
C TRP A 130 -3.78 -16.16 1.52
N PRO A 131 -3.38 -17.44 1.33
CA PRO A 131 -3.59 -18.15 0.07
C PRO A 131 -5.03 -18.13 -0.44
N ARG A 132 -6.02 -18.21 0.46
CA ARG A 132 -7.44 -18.16 0.09
C ARG A 132 -7.85 -16.83 -0.54
N LEU A 133 -7.27 -15.71 -0.09
CA LEU A 133 -7.53 -14.40 -0.68
C LEU A 133 -6.81 -14.27 -2.02
N ALA A 134 -5.57 -14.76 -2.13
CA ALA A 134 -4.85 -14.79 -3.39
C ALA A 134 -5.61 -15.56 -4.47
N THR A 135 -6.07 -16.78 -4.15
CA THR A 135 -6.88 -17.59 -5.08
C THR A 135 -8.17 -16.88 -5.49
N ALA A 136 -8.83 -16.15 -4.58
CA ALA A 136 -10.03 -15.39 -4.90
C ALA A 136 -9.75 -14.24 -5.89
N LEU A 137 -8.62 -13.54 -5.73
CA LEU A 137 -8.19 -12.49 -6.67
C LEU A 137 -7.76 -13.06 -8.03
N GLU A 138 -7.07 -14.20 -8.03
CA GLU A 138 -6.62 -14.87 -9.26
C GLU A 138 -7.78 -15.48 -10.06
N SER A 139 -8.86 -15.89 -9.36
CA SER A 139 -10.06 -16.47 -9.98
C SER A 139 -11.10 -15.42 -10.36
N ASP A 140 -10.80 -14.12 -10.19
CA ASP A 140 -11.69 -13.03 -10.55
C ASP A 140 -11.99 -13.04 -12.06
N GLU A 141 -13.27 -13.11 -12.42
CA GLU A 141 -13.71 -13.16 -13.83
C GLU A 141 -13.42 -11.86 -14.59
N GLN A 142 -13.33 -10.73 -13.88
CA GLN A 142 -12.98 -9.45 -14.48
C GLN A 142 -11.47 -9.33 -14.76
N HIS A 143 -10.67 -10.25 -14.21
CA HIS A 143 -9.22 -10.26 -14.30
C HIS A 143 -8.60 -8.89 -14.01
N ILE A 144 -9.08 -8.25 -12.93
CA ILE A 144 -8.62 -6.91 -12.51
C ILE A 144 -7.10 -6.92 -12.32
N PHE A 145 -6.58 -7.95 -11.64
CA PHE A 145 -5.15 -8.19 -11.54
C PHE A 145 -4.70 -9.16 -12.63
N LYS A 146 -3.61 -8.79 -13.31
CA LYS A 146 -2.96 -9.64 -14.31
C LYS A 146 -1.61 -10.09 -13.78
N PRO A 147 -1.20 -11.34 -14.03
CA PRO A 147 0.12 -11.81 -13.65
C PRO A 147 1.19 -10.97 -14.35
N LEU A 148 2.23 -10.60 -13.60
CA LEU A 148 3.39 -9.92 -14.17
C LEU A 148 4.25 -10.94 -14.92
N THR A 149 4.40 -10.76 -16.24
CA THR A 149 5.18 -11.66 -17.10
C THR A 149 6.42 -10.97 -17.67
N ALA A 150 7.39 -11.77 -18.12
CA ALA A 150 8.58 -11.26 -18.79
C ALA A 150 8.23 -10.55 -20.12
N ASP A 151 7.27 -11.09 -20.89
CA ASP A 151 6.76 -10.45 -22.11
C ASP A 151 6.17 -9.07 -21.83
N PHE A 152 5.39 -8.92 -20.74
CA PHE A 152 4.84 -7.63 -20.35
C PHE A 152 5.93 -6.60 -19.98
N LEU A 153 7.08 -7.09 -19.50
CA LEU A 153 8.25 -6.28 -19.19
C LEU A 153 9.16 -6.05 -20.41
N GLY A 154 8.86 -6.64 -21.57
CA GLY A 154 9.69 -6.55 -22.77
C GLY A 154 11.03 -7.29 -22.66
N LEU A 155 11.07 -8.34 -21.84
CA LEU A 155 12.30 -9.12 -21.58
C LEU A 155 12.41 -10.39 -22.43
N VAL A 156 11.46 -10.63 -23.33
CA VAL A 156 11.37 -11.81 -24.22
C VAL A 156 11.04 -11.36 -25.64
#